data_AF-A0A1F5CPD6-F1
#
_entry.id   AF-A0A1F5CPD6-F1
#
_cell.length_a   1.000
_cell.length_b   1.000
_cell.length_c   1.000
_cell.angle_alpha   90.00
_cell.angle_beta   90.00
_cell.angle_gamma   90.00
#
_symmetry.space_group_name_H-M   'P 1'
#
loop_
_entity.id
_entity.type
_entity.pdbx_description
1 polymer ?
#
loop_
_entity_poly.entity_id
_entity_poly.type
_entity_poly.pdbx_seq_one_letter_code
_entity_poly.pdbx_strand_id
1 'polypeptide(L)'
;MAQSKRHYWRSSREWIVGTISTGLFLIVAGAIFIKTPALFDEIVAFFHDFTAVQVSNSTIYLPAPALPENHTLVYSAAMLFSLIWGITQIGILVLRFALHSPAKKKAETTGNIFYSLASYYAIQQLLVEETKWFEFWAVIIMIIGASLIVRAIFLGAAGRNDHNYA
;
A
#
# COMPACT_ATOMS: atom_id res chain seq x y z
N MET A 1 -32.94 -9.16 22.17
CA MET A 1 -32.33 -7.81 22.38
C MET A 1 -30.80 -7.79 22.52
N ALA A 2 -30.14 -8.80 23.12
CA ALA A 2 -28.69 -8.77 23.33
C ALA A 2 -27.81 -8.88 22.05
N GLN A 3 -28.30 -9.56 21.00
CA GLN A 3 -27.55 -9.69 19.73
C GLN A 3 -27.46 -8.37 18.94
N SER A 4 -28.53 -7.56 18.95
CA SER A 4 -28.55 -6.24 18.29
C SER A 4 -27.52 -5.26 18.89
N LYS A 5 -27.37 -5.25 20.23
CA LYS A 5 -26.37 -4.39 20.89
C LYS A 5 -24.92 -4.79 20.59
N ARG A 6 -24.63 -6.09 20.45
CA ARG A 6 -23.27 -6.58 20.12
C ARG A 6 -22.86 -6.25 18.68
N HIS A 7 -23.79 -6.35 17.73
CA HIS A 7 -23.53 -5.99 16.32
C HIS A 7 -23.24 -4.49 16.18
N TYR A 8 -24.03 -3.65 16.84
CA TYR A 8 -23.83 -2.20 16.86
C TYR A 8 -22.44 -1.82 17.42
N TRP A 9 -22.05 -2.38 18.57
CA TRP A 9 -20.75 -2.12 19.20
C TRP A 9 -19.53 -2.59 18.39
N ARG A 10 -19.60 -3.75 17.72
CA ARG A 10 -18.52 -4.19 16.80
C ARG A 10 -18.40 -3.24 15.61
N SER A 11 -19.52 -2.84 15.01
CA SER A 11 -19.54 -1.91 13.88
C SER A 11 -18.95 -0.55 14.24
N SER A 12 -19.26 -0.02 15.43
CA SER A 12 -18.73 1.27 15.89
C SER A 12 -17.21 1.24 16.09
N ARG A 13 -16.66 0.16 16.68
CA ARG A 13 -15.20 0.02 16.87
C ARG A 13 -14.46 -0.09 15.54
N GLU A 14 -15.02 -0.80 14.57
CA GLU A 14 -14.43 -0.88 13.23
C GLU A 14 -14.44 0.46 12.48
N TRP A 15 -15.51 1.25 12.63
CA TRP A 15 -15.57 2.60 12.08
C TRP A 15 -14.48 3.49 12.70
N ILE A 16 -14.29 3.45 14.02
CA ILE A 16 -13.23 4.21 14.71
C ILE A 16 -11.84 3.81 14.19
N VAL A 17 -11.54 2.51 14.10
CA VAL A 17 -10.24 2.03 13.57
C VAL A 17 -10.04 2.46 12.12
N GLY A 18 -11.11 2.41 11.31
CA GLY A 18 -11.11 2.92 9.94
C GLY A 18 -10.75 4.41 9.89
N THR A 19 -11.44 5.25 10.67
CA THR A 19 -11.19 6.69 10.73
C THR A 19 -9.78 7.01 11.22
N ILE A 20 -9.29 6.31 12.25
CA ILE A 20 -7.90 6.47 12.74
C ILE A 20 -6.91 6.09 11.63
N SER A 21 -7.13 4.97 10.94
CA SER A 21 -6.29 4.54 9.82
C SER A 21 -6.25 5.58 8.71
N THR A 22 -7.39 6.19 8.35
CA THR A 22 -7.45 7.25 7.34
C THR A 22 -6.73 8.51 7.82
N GLY A 23 -6.89 8.90 9.08
CA GLY A 23 -6.15 10.03 9.66
C GLY A 23 -4.64 9.81 9.64
N LEU A 24 -4.18 8.62 10.05
CA LEU A 24 -2.76 8.25 9.99
C LEU A 24 -2.22 8.26 8.56
N PHE A 25 -2.99 7.78 7.59
CA PHE A 25 -2.62 7.86 6.17
C PHE A 25 -2.36 9.30 5.74
N LEU A 26 -3.26 10.23 6.09
CA LEU A 26 -3.10 11.65 5.77
C LEU A 26 -1.92 12.28 6.49
N ILE A 27 -1.66 11.90 7.75
CA ILE A 27 -0.49 12.37 8.50
C ILE A 27 0.80 11.90 7.82
N VAL A 28 0.88 10.62 7.42
CA VAL A 28 2.05 10.10 6.70
C VAL A 28 2.23 10.82 5.37
N ALA A 29 1.16 10.97 4.58
CA ALA A 29 1.22 11.70 3.32
C ALA A 29 1.69 13.16 3.53
N GLY A 30 1.08 13.87 4.46
CA GLY A 30 1.45 15.25 4.80
C GLY A 30 2.90 15.37 5.31
N ALA A 31 3.37 14.42 6.11
CA ALA A 31 4.75 14.39 6.58
C ALA A 31 5.75 14.25 5.42
N ILE A 32 5.42 13.45 4.39
CA ILE A 32 6.24 13.33 3.18
C ILE A 32 6.29 14.67 2.43
N PHE A 33 5.14 15.34 2.24
CA PHE A 33 5.11 16.68 1.62
C PHE A 33 5.93 17.73 2.39
N ILE A 34 5.93 17.66 3.72
CA ILE A 34 6.75 18.57 4.55
C ILE A 34 8.24 18.24 4.44
N LYS A 35 8.60 16.95 4.36
CA LYS A 35 9.99 16.50 4.30
C LYS A 35 10.63 16.68 2.92
N THR A 36 9.84 16.66 1.87
CA THR A 36 10.30 16.78 0.49
C THR A 36 9.79 18.10 -0.08
N PRO A 37 10.53 19.22 0.10
CA PRO A 37 10.15 20.49 -0.50
C PRO A 37 10.14 20.35 -2.03
N ALA A 38 9.24 21.08 -2.71
CA ALA A 38 9.00 21.00 -4.15
C ALA A 38 8.46 19.64 -4.66
N LEU A 39 8.08 18.70 -3.79
CA LEU A 39 7.48 17.43 -4.22
C LEU A 39 6.25 17.64 -5.11
N PHE A 40 5.43 18.66 -4.82
CA PHE A 40 4.26 18.95 -5.65
C PHE A 40 4.64 19.36 -7.07
N ASP A 41 5.62 20.26 -7.20
CA ASP A 41 6.11 20.72 -8.50
C ASP A 41 6.72 19.56 -9.29
N GLU A 42 7.47 18.68 -8.63
CA GLU A 42 8.03 17.50 -9.28
C GLU A 42 6.99 16.45 -9.67
N ILE A 43 5.92 16.29 -8.89
CA ILE A 43 4.80 15.43 -9.29
C ILE A 43 4.17 15.98 -10.58
N VAL A 44 3.98 17.30 -10.66
CA VAL A 44 3.43 17.93 -11.88
C VAL A 44 4.39 17.74 -13.06
N ALA A 45 5.69 17.98 -12.87
CA ALA A 45 6.71 17.77 -13.89
C ALA A 45 6.73 16.31 -14.38
N PHE A 46 6.67 15.35 -13.46
CA PHE A 46 6.61 13.92 -13.75
C PHE A 46 5.45 13.57 -14.67
N PHE A 47 4.23 14.04 -14.39
CA PHE A 47 3.07 13.75 -15.24
C PHE A 47 3.12 14.46 -16.60
N HIS A 48 3.80 15.60 -16.69
CA HIS A 48 4.02 16.31 -17.95
C HIS A 48 5.11 15.68 -18.84
N ASP A 49 6.03 14.91 -18.26
CA ASP A 49 7.15 14.28 -18.97
C ASP A 49 6.79 12.96 -19.65
N PHE A 50 5.53 12.54 -19.59
CA PHE A 50 5.10 11.30 -20.23
C PHE A 50 5.11 11.41 -21.75
N THR A 51 5.89 10.54 -22.37
CA THR A 51 5.98 10.39 -23.83
C THR A 51 5.78 8.93 -24.22
N ALA A 52 5.51 8.68 -25.50
CA ALA A 52 5.39 7.32 -26.02
C ALA A 52 6.79 6.73 -26.19
N VAL A 53 7.23 5.90 -25.24
CA VAL A 53 8.55 5.26 -25.26
C VAL A 53 8.40 3.82 -25.73
N GLN A 54 9.32 3.38 -26.57
CA GLN A 54 9.36 1.99 -27.05
C GLN A 54 9.82 1.06 -25.93
N VAL A 55 9.06 0.00 -25.67
CA VAL A 55 9.47 -1.04 -24.72
C VAL A 55 10.59 -1.87 -25.35
N SER A 56 11.72 -2.03 -24.65
CA SER A 56 12.90 -2.76 -25.10
C SER A 56 12.54 -4.11 -25.75
N ASN A 57 13.11 -4.37 -26.93
CA ASN A 57 12.89 -5.59 -27.73
C ASN A 57 11.43 -5.83 -28.18
N SER A 58 10.62 -4.78 -28.32
CA SER A 58 9.26 -4.88 -28.86
C SER A 58 8.92 -3.73 -29.81
N THR A 59 7.88 -3.89 -30.62
CA THR A 59 7.29 -2.82 -31.44
C THR A 59 6.18 -2.05 -30.70
N ILE A 60 6.06 -2.26 -29.39
CA ILE A 60 5.00 -1.68 -28.55
C ILE A 60 5.51 -0.38 -27.95
N TYR A 61 4.72 0.68 -28.10
CA TYR A 61 4.95 1.97 -27.47
C TYR A 61 4.01 2.13 -26.28
N LEU A 62 4.58 2.42 -25.12
CA LEU A 62 3.83 2.64 -23.89
C LEU A 62 4.21 4.00 -23.29
N PRO A 63 3.27 4.65 -22.59
CA PRO A 63 3.55 5.91 -21.92
C PRO A 63 4.56 5.71 -20.78
N ALA A 64 5.68 6.42 -20.87
CA ALA A 64 6.73 6.45 -19.86
C ALA A 64 7.32 7.87 -19.77
N PRO A 65 7.86 8.26 -18.61
CA PRO A 65 8.63 9.51 -18.51
C PRO A 65 9.80 9.48 -19.51
N ALA A 66 10.02 10.57 -20.22
CA ALA A 66 11.05 10.67 -21.24
C ALA A 66 12.45 10.45 -20.66
N LEU A 67 12.70 10.96 -19.45
CA LEU A 67 13.92 10.71 -18.68
C LEU A 67 13.53 10.24 -17.26
N PRO A 68 13.40 8.92 -17.03
CA PRO A 68 12.98 8.38 -15.74
C PRO A 68 13.87 8.85 -14.57
N GLU A 69 15.17 9.01 -14.82
CA GLU A 69 16.17 9.45 -13.85
C GLU A 69 15.92 10.86 -13.26
N ASN A 70 15.28 11.76 -14.01
CA ASN A 70 14.99 13.11 -13.55
C ASN A 70 13.94 13.16 -12.43
N HIS A 71 13.11 12.12 -12.32
CA HIS A 71 11.99 12.07 -11.37
C HIS A 71 12.30 11.24 -10.12
N THR A 72 13.59 11.04 -9.83
CA THR A 72 14.06 10.27 -8.66
C THR A 72 13.52 10.80 -7.34
N LEU A 73 13.25 12.11 -7.24
CA LEU A 73 12.63 12.72 -6.07
C LEU A 73 11.21 12.18 -5.83
N VAL A 74 10.41 12.03 -6.89
CA VAL A 74 9.04 11.46 -6.81
C VAL A 74 9.11 9.99 -6.40
N TYR A 75 10.04 9.22 -6.96
CA TYR A 75 10.22 7.81 -6.61
C TYR A 75 10.68 7.65 -5.16
N SER A 76 11.62 8.49 -4.71
CA SER A 76 12.11 8.48 -3.33
C SER A 76 11.02 8.85 -2.32
N ALA A 77 10.16 9.82 -2.67
CA ALA A 77 9.00 10.16 -1.85
C ALA A 77 7.99 9.01 -1.78
N ALA A 78 7.70 8.35 -2.90
CA ALA A 78 6.84 7.18 -2.95
C ALA A 78 7.43 5.99 -2.17
N MET A 79 8.74 5.78 -2.25
CA MET A 79 9.49 4.78 -1.48
C MET A 79 9.32 5.02 0.03
N LEU A 80 9.64 6.23 0.50
CA LEU A 80 9.51 6.60 1.92
C LEU A 80 8.08 6.49 2.41
N PHE A 81 7.11 6.92 1.59
CA PHE A 81 5.70 6.76 1.88
C PHE A 81 5.32 5.30 2.08
N SER A 82 5.72 4.42 1.16
CA SER A 82 5.42 2.99 1.20
C SER A 82 6.00 2.31 2.44
N LEU A 83 7.22 2.69 2.83
CA LEU A 83 7.88 2.18 4.05
C LEU A 83 7.14 2.62 5.32
N ILE A 84 6.94 3.93 5.50
CA ILE A 84 6.32 4.49 6.70
C ILE A 84 4.87 4.00 6.82
N TRP A 85 4.15 3.92 5.71
CA TRP A 85 2.79 3.42 5.68
C TRP A 85 2.72 1.93 6.02
N GLY A 86 3.63 1.11 5.49
CA GLY A 86 3.76 -0.30 5.86
C GLY A 86 3.98 -0.49 7.37
N ILE A 87 4.89 0.28 7.97
CA ILE A 87 5.15 0.25 9.42
C ILE A 87 3.92 0.71 10.21
N THR A 88 3.25 1.77 9.77
CA THR A 88 2.03 2.27 10.42
C THR A 88 0.92 1.21 10.44
N GLN A 89 0.78 0.45 9.35
CA GLN A 89 -0.19 -0.63 9.27
C GLN A 89 0.11 -1.80 10.20
N ILE A 90 1.38 -2.08 10.51
CA ILE A 90 1.74 -3.05 11.56
C ILE A 90 1.14 -2.61 12.90
N GLY A 91 1.27 -1.33 13.26
CA GLY A 91 0.63 -0.77 14.46
C GLY A 91 -0.90 -0.88 14.44
N ILE A 92 -1.52 -0.60 13.28
CA ILE A 92 -2.97 -0.76 13.10
C ILE A 92 -3.38 -2.23 13.25
N LEU A 93 -2.59 -3.18 12.75
CA LEU A 93 -2.86 -4.61 12.88
C LEU A 93 -2.83 -5.02 14.37
N VAL A 94 -1.84 -4.57 15.13
CA VAL A 94 -1.76 -4.79 16.59
C VAL A 94 -3.01 -4.23 17.28
N LEU A 95 -3.43 -3.01 16.93
CA LEU A 95 -4.65 -2.40 17.47
C LEU A 95 -5.90 -3.24 17.13
N ARG A 96 -6.00 -3.77 15.91
CA ARG A 96 -7.09 -4.67 15.49
C ARG A 96 -7.09 -5.99 16.27
N PHE A 97 -5.93 -6.50 16.67
CA PHE A 97 -5.85 -7.66 17.56
C PHE A 97 -6.35 -7.31 18.97
N ALA A 98 -5.88 -6.22 19.56
CA ALA A 98 -6.32 -5.76 20.88
C ALA A 98 -7.84 -5.51 20.93
N LEU A 99 -8.40 -4.92 19.87
CA LEU A 99 -9.82 -4.61 19.78
C LEU A 99 -10.69 -5.81 19.36
N HIS A 100 -10.11 -7.01 19.15
CA HIS A 100 -10.84 -8.19 18.66
C HIS A 100 -11.62 -7.92 17.36
N SER A 101 -10.99 -7.20 16.42
CA SER A 101 -11.55 -6.97 15.08
C SER A 101 -11.85 -8.30 14.36
N PRO A 102 -12.83 -8.32 13.44
CA PRO A 102 -13.09 -9.47 12.58
C PRO A 102 -11.84 -9.95 11.82
N ALA A 103 -11.71 -11.26 11.66
CA ALA A 103 -10.63 -11.90 10.89
C ALA A 103 -10.45 -11.29 9.49
N LYS A 104 -11.56 -10.97 8.81
CA LYS A 104 -11.57 -10.29 7.51
C LYS A 104 -10.78 -8.98 7.50
N LYS A 105 -10.88 -8.17 8.56
CA LYS A 105 -10.22 -6.86 8.66
C LYS A 105 -8.75 -6.98 9.04
N LYS A 106 -8.40 -7.98 9.85
CA LYS A 106 -7.01 -8.35 10.11
C LYS A 106 -6.32 -8.81 8.84
N ALA A 107 -6.94 -9.74 8.10
CA ALA A 107 -6.45 -10.25 6.82
C ALA A 107 -6.21 -9.13 5.79
N GLU A 108 -7.16 -8.20 5.68
CA GLU A 108 -7.05 -7.02 4.81
C GLU A 108 -5.85 -6.16 5.18
N THR A 109 -5.63 -5.90 6.47
CA THR A 109 -4.47 -5.12 6.95
C THR A 109 -3.16 -5.87 6.68
N THR A 110 -3.12 -7.20 6.88
CA THR A 110 -1.94 -8.03 6.56
C THR A 110 -1.56 -7.97 5.08
N GLY A 111 -2.55 -8.08 4.17
CA GLY A 111 -2.31 -7.94 2.74
C GLY A 111 -1.76 -6.56 2.38
N ASN A 112 -2.31 -5.50 2.98
CA ASN A 112 -1.85 -4.14 2.75
C ASN A 112 -0.42 -3.90 3.28
N ILE A 113 -0.03 -4.53 4.39
CA ILE A 113 1.35 -4.47 4.91
C ILE A 113 2.30 -5.08 3.89
N PHE A 114 1.96 -6.28 3.40
CA PHE A 114 2.76 -6.98 2.40
C PHE A 114 2.90 -6.13 1.13
N TYR A 115 1.80 -5.57 0.62
CA TYR A 115 1.81 -4.67 -0.52
C TYR A 115 2.75 -3.48 -0.28
N SER A 116 2.59 -2.77 0.84
CA SER A 116 3.37 -1.55 1.12
C SER A 116 4.87 -1.83 1.28
N LEU A 117 5.25 -2.94 1.92
CA LEU A 117 6.66 -3.30 2.09
C LEU A 117 7.28 -3.84 0.79
N ALA A 118 6.55 -4.65 0.03
CA ALA A 118 7.03 -5.14 -1.25
C ALA A 118 7.13 -4.00 -2.28
N SER A 119 6.19 -3.06 -2.29
CA SER A 119 6.26 -1.86 -3.11
C SER A 119 7.44 -0.97 -2.74
N TYR A 120 7.76 -0.82 -1.45
CA TYR A 120 8.98 -0.12 -1.02
C TYR A 120 10.22 -0.72 -1.69
N TYR A 121 10.39 -2.05 -1.60
CA TYR A 121 11.52 -2.74 -2.21
C TYR A 121 11.54 -2.60 -3.73
N ALA A 122 10.38 -2.74 -4.38
CA ALA A 122 10.26 -2.60 -5.84
C ALA A 122 10.60 -1.18 -6.31
N ILE A 123 10.14 -0.13 -5.61
CA ILE A 123 10.47 1.27 -5.94
C ILE A 123 11.97 1.50 -5.78
N GLN A 124 12.55 1.06 -4.66
CA GLN A 124 13.98 1.22 -4.40
C GLN A 124 14.83 0.58 -5.52
N GLN A 125 14.61 -0.70 -5.81
CA GLN A 125 15.42 -1.44 -6.77
C GLN A 125 15.15 -1.00 -8.21
N LEU A 126 13.88 -0.87 -8.60
CA LEU A 126 13.53 -0.71 -10.01
C LEU A 126 13.42 0.75 -10.43
N LEU A 127 13.03 1.67 -9.56
CA LEU A 127 12.88 3.08 -9.93
C LEU A 127 14.04 3.95 -9.48
N VAL A 128 14.58 3.72 -8.27
CA VAL A 128 15.66 4.54 -7.72
C VAL A 128 17.04 4.06 -8.20
N GLU A 129 17.31 2.76 -8.13
CA GLU A 129 18.63 2.22 -8.50
C GLU A 129 18.78 1.95 -10.00
N GLU A 130 17.76 1.35 -10.63
CA GLU A 130 17.89 0.83 -12.01
C GLU A 130 17.07 1.61 -13.05
N THR A 131 16.15 2.50 -12.65
CA THR A 131 15.25 3.27 -13.53
C THR A 131 14.42 2.45 -14.55
N LYS A 132 14.14 1.18 -14.24
CA LYS A 132 13.37 0.23 -15.05
C LYS A 132 11.86 0.42 -14.90
N TRP A 133 11.35 1.45 -15.58
CA TRP A 133 9.93 1.85 -15.55
C TRP A 133 8.93 0.72 -15.87
N PHE A 134 9.15 -0.02 -16.96
CA PHE A 134 8.20 -1.07 -17.38
C PHE A 134 8.24 -2.31 -16.48
N GLU A 135 9.43 -2.70 -16.03
CA GLU A 135 9.60 -3.82 -15.09
C GLU A 135 8.95 -3.52 -13.74
N PHE A 136 9.08 -2.27 -13.28
CA PHE A 136 8.42 -1.79 -12.06
C PHE A 136 6.91 -2.07 -12.09
N TRP A 137 6.21 -1.69 -13.16
CA TRP A 137 4.76 -1.91 -13.23
C TRP A 137 4.38 -3.38 -13.30
N ALA A 138 5.16 -4.22 -13.99
CA ALA A 138 4.96 -5.66 -14.00
C ALA A 138 5.08 -6.24 -12.57
N VAL A 139 6.10 -5.82 -11.83
CA VAL A 139 6.33 -6.23 -10.44
C VAL A 139 5.22 -5.73 -9.51
N ILE A 140 4.75 -4.50 -9.67
CA ILE A 140 3.61 -3.97 -8.87
C ILE A 140 2.35 -4.80 -9.08
N ILE A 141 2.02 -5.16 -10.32
CA ILE A 141 0.85 -6.01 -10.61
C ILE A 141 1.01 -7.39 -9.94
N MET A 142 2.21 -7.97 -9.98
CA MET A 142 2.49 -9.23 -9.28
C MET A 142 2.36 -9.09 -7.75
N ILE A 143 2.85 -7.99 -7.16
CA ILE A 143 2.73 -7.71 -5.73
C ILE A 143 1.26 -7.58 -5.32
N ILE A 144 0.42 -6.94 -6.14
CA ILE A 144 -1.02 -6.86 -5.91
C ILE A 144 -1.61 -8.27 -5.85
N GLY A 145 -1.30 -9.13 -6.83
CA GLY A 145 -1.73 -10.53 -6.81
C GLY A 145 -1.28 -11.30 -5.57
N ALA A 146 0.01 -11.18 -5.22
CA ALA A 146 0.58 -11.81 -4.03
C ALA A 146 -0.08 -11.32 -2.73
N SER A 147 -0.40 -10.02 -2.63
CA SER A 147 -1.08 -9.45 -1.46
C SER A 147 -2.48 -10.05 -1.25
N LEU A 148 -3.19 -10.36 -2.34
CA LEU A 148 -4.50 -11.03 -2.28
C LEU A 148 -4.35 -12.47 -1.80
N ILE A 149 -3.30 -13.17 -2.22
CA ILE A 149 -3.00 -14.53 -1.75
C ILE A 149 -2.67 -14.52 -0.25
N VAL A 150 -1.81 -13.60 0.21
CA VAL A 150 -1.49 -13.44 1.65
C VAL A 150 -2.75 -13.20 2.48
N ARG A 151 -3.63 -12.31 1.99
CA ARG A 151 -4.94 -12.05 2.63
C ARG A 151 -5.81 -13.30 2.67
N ALA A 152 -5.87 -14.07 1.58
CA ALA A 152 -6.67 -15.29 1.51
C ALA A 152 -6.15 -16.37 2.47
N ILE A 153 -4.83 -16.58 2.54
CA ILE A 153 -4.20 -17.52 3.47
C ILE A 153 -4.51 -17.13 4.91
N PHE A 154 -4.32 -15.86 5.27
CA PHE A 154 -4.62 -15.38 6.61
C PHE A 154 -6.09 -15.58 6.96
N LEU A 155 -7.00 -15.24 6.04
CA LEU A 155 -8.44 -15.42 6.25
C LEU A 155 -8.81 -16.90 6.42
N GLY A 156 -8.23 -17.79 5.62
CA GLY A 156 -8.44 -19.24 5.74
C GLY A 156 -7.94 -19.79 7.08
N ALA A 157 -6.74 -19.38 7.49
CA ALA A 157 -6.17 -19.78 8.78
C ALA A 157 -6.99 -19.25 9.97
N ALA A 158 -7.44 -18.00 9.90
CA ALA A 158 -8.24 -17.39 10.96
C ALA A 158 -9.67 -17.93 11.01
N GLY A 159 -10.33 -18.13 9.86
CA GLY A 159 -11.68 -18.68 9.78
C GLY A 159 -11.78 -20.14 10.23
N ARG A 160 -10.72 -20.93 10.05
CA ARG A 160 -10.62 -22.30 10.58
C ARG A 160 -10.63 -22.33 12.12
N ASN A 161 -10.11 -21.30 12.78
CA ASN A 161 -10.04 -21.25 14.25
C ASN A 161 -11.38 -20.85 14.91
N ASP A 162 -12.29 -20.22 14.18
CA ASP A 162 -13.61 -19.84 14.69
C ASP A 162 -14.58 -21.04 14.81
N HIS A 163 -14.30 -22.16 14.14
CA HIS A 163 -15.09 -23.40 14.20
C HIS A 163 -14.74 -24.33 15.38
N ASN A 164 -13.59 -24.13 16.06
CA ASN A 164 -13.13 -25.01 17.14
C ASN A 164 -13.66 -24.61 18.54
N TYR A 165 -14.54 -23.62 18.62
CA TYR A 165 -15.13 -23.13 19.89
C TYR A 165 -16.67 -23.08 19.85
N ALA A 166 -17.31 -23.82 18.93
CA ALA A 166 -18.76 -23.99 18.87
C ALA A 166 -19.19 -25.30 19.55
#